data_AF-A0A840IF73-F1
#
_entry.id   AF-A0A840IF73-F1
#
_cell.length_a   1.000
_cell.length_b   1.000
_cell.length_c   1.000
_cell.angle_alpha   90.00
_cell.angle_beta   90.00
_cell.angle_gamma   90.00
#
_symmetry.space_group_name_H-M   'P 1'
#
loop_
_entity.id
_entity.type
_entity.pdbx_description
1 polymer ?
#
loop_
_entity_poly.entity_id
_entity_poly.type
_entity_poly.pdbx_seq_one_letter_code
_entity_poly.pdbx_strand_id
1 'polypeptide(L)' 'MSRAASSVVWATPLSLGYELTPATMAAQLVRTELELFPAVVDVLPSTTPGTVIVVHEGPARPAAWLAELREAGIV' A
#
# COMPACT_ATOMS: atom_id res chain seq x y z
N MET A 1 -16.83 -29.14 -0.19
CA MET A 1 -16.94 -27.76 0.32
C MET A 1 -15.56 -27.34 0.81
N SER A 2 -14.82 -26.57 0.01
CA SER A 2 -13.50 -26.09 0.41
C SER A 2 -13.69 -25.01 1.48
N ARG A 3 -13.11 -25.21 2.66
CA ARG A 3 -13.00 -24.15 3.67
C ARG A 3 -12.14 -23.07 3.02
N ALA A 4 -12.66 -21.87 2.80
CA ALA A 4 -11.82 -20.75 2.40
C ALA A 4 -10.72 -20.65 3.47
N ALA A 5 -9.46 -20.84 3.07
CA ALA A 5 -8.36 -20.61 3.98
C ALA A 5 -8.44 -19.13 4.36
N SER A 6 -8.63 -18.82 5.65
CA SER A 6 -8.44 -17.45 6.11
C SER A 6 -6.96 -17.14 5.97
N SER A 7 -6.59 -16.39 4.93
CA SER A 7 -5.29 -15.73 4.88
C SER A 7 -5.22 -14.71 6.00
N VAL A 8 -4.10 -14.70 6.72
CA VAL A 8 -3.79 -13.63 7.67
C VAL A 8 -3.40 -12.39 6.88
N VAL A 9 -4.02 -11.26 7.20
CA VAL A 9 -3.71 -9.96 6.60
C VAL A 9 -3.04 -9.06 7.63
N TRP A 10 -2.04 -8.31 7.18
CA TRP A 10 -1.30 -7.35 7.97
C TRP A 10 -1.49 -5.95 7.41
N ALA A 11 -1.37 -4.94 8.27
CA ALA A 11 -1.42 -3.53 7.89
C ALA A 11 -0.07 -2.88 8.21
N THR A 12 0.56 -2.24 7.23
CA THR A 12 1.86 -1.60 7.38
C THR A 12 1.79 -0.15 6.91
N PRO A 13 2.12 0.82 7.78
CA PRO A 13 2.25 2.21 7.37
C PRO A 13 3.39 2.38 6.37
N LEU A 14 3.13 3.10 5.29
CA LEU A 14 4.11 3.46 4.27
C LEU A 14 4.18 4.97 4.15
N SER A 15 5.33 5.54 4.48
CA SER A 15 5.58 6.98 4.33
C SER A 15 5.97 7.30 2.90
N LEU A 16 5.21 8.19 2.27
CA LEU A 16 5.35 8.62 0.88
C LEU A 16 6.07 9.96 0.75
N GLY A 17 6.18 10.73 1.84
CA GLY A 17 6.70 12.10 1.82
C GLY A 17 5.58 13.14 1.89
N TYR A 18 5.95 14.39 2.19
CA TYR A 18 5.01 15.46 2.57
C TYR A 18 4.16 16.02 1.41
N GLU A 19 4.48 15.68 0.15
CA GLU A 19 3.89 16.32 -1.03
C GLU A 19 2.54 15.71 -1.44
N LEU A 20 2.23 14.48 -1.03
CA LEU A 20 0.99 13.80 -1.44
C LEU A 20 -0.16 14.12 -0.49
N THR A 21 -0.87 15.20 -0.79
CA THR A 21 -2.13 15.57 -0.14
C THR A 21 -3.21 15.89 -1.20
N PRO A 22 -4.48 15.49 -1.00
CA PRO A 22 -5.05 14.81 0.18
C PRO A 22 -4.77 13.29 0.24
N ALA A 23 -4.75 12.72 1.46
CA ALA A 23 -4.38 11.31 1.72
C ALA A 23 -5.25 10.28 0.97
N THR A 24 -6.53 10.59 0.71
CA THR A 24 -7.41 9.72 -0.09
C THR A 24 -6.96 9.61 -1.54
N MET A 25 -6.47 10.71 -2.12
CA MET A 25 -5.93 10.71 -3.48
C MET A 25 -4.61 9.95 -3.54
N ALA A 26 -3.74 10.15 -2.53
CA ALA A 26 -2.50 9.40 -2.39
C ALA A 26 -2.74 7.88 -2.30
N ALA A 27 -3.73 7.45 -1.50
CA ALA A 27 -4.09 6.05 -1.38
C ALA A 27 -4.57 5.43 -2.70
N GLN A 28 -5.34 6.16 -3.50
CA GLN A 28 -5.81 5.66 -4.81
C GLN A 28 -4.65 5.51 -5.81
N LEU A 29 -3.75 6.49 -5.88
CA LEU A 29 -2.58 6.40 -6.76
C LEU A 29 -1.66 5.24 -6.34
N VAL A 30 -1.38 5.12 -5.04
CA VAL A 30 -0.56 4.02 -4.52
C VAL A 30 -1.25 2.67 -4.72
N ARG A 31 -2.58 2.59 -4.60
CA ARG A 31 -3.33 1.37 -4.87
C ARG A 31 -3.12 0.88 -6.30
N THR A 32 -3.22 1.78 -7.28
CA THR A 32 -3.01 1.44 -8.70
C THR A 32 -1.64 0.84 -8.92
N GLU A 33 -0.58 1.46 -8.42
CA GLU A 33 0.78 0.95 -8.67
C GLU A 33 1.08 -0.33 -7.89
N LEU A 34 0.56 -0.46 -6.66
CA LEU A 34 0.82 -1.65 -5.84
C LEU A 34 -0.04 -2.86 -6.22
N GLU A 35 -0.98 -2.73 -7.16
CA GLU A 35 -1.76 -3.87 -7.68
C GLU A 35 -0.87 -4.94 -8.34
N LEU A 36 0.32 -4.53 -8.79
CA LEU A 36 1.35 -5.42 -9.36
C LEU A 36 1.94 -6.40 -8.33
N PHE A 37 1.75 -6.16 -7.02
CA PHE A 37 2.19 -7.05 -5.96
C PHE A 37 1.03 -7.96 -5.53
N PRO A 38 1.03 -9.26 -5.87
CA PRO A 38 -0.08 -10.16 -5.55
C PRO A 38 -0.36 -10.32 -4.04
N ALA A 39 0.64 -9.99 -3.22
CA ALA A 39 0.54 -9.98 -1.77
C ALA A 39 -0.17 -8.73 -1.23
N VAL A 40 -0.29 -7.65 -1.98
CA VAL A 40 -1.01 -6.45 -1.56
C VAL A 40 -2.50 -6.66 -1.81
N VAL A 41 -3.27 -6.52 -0.74
CA VAL A 41 -4.73 -6.74 -0.74
C VAL A 41 -5.47 -5.41 -0.93
N ASP A 42 -5.00 -4.35 -0.28
CA ASP A 42 -5.58 -3.01 -0.40
C ASP A 42 -4.58 -1.94 0.07
N VAL A 43 -4.90 -0.69 -0.25
CA VAL A 43 -4.23 0.51 0.26
C VAL A 43 -5.28 1.47 0.79
N LEU A 44 -5.15 1.85 2.06
CA LEU A 44 -6.08 2.73 2.76
C LEU A 44 -5.42 4.08 3.07
N PRO A 45 -6.19 5.19 3.08
CA PRO A 45 -5.67 6.46 3.55
C PRO A 45 -5.30 6.38 5.03
N SER A 46 -4.14 6.97 5.39
CA SER A 46 -3.79 7.19 6.79
C SER A 46 -4.36 8.52 7.29
N THR A 47 -4.53 8.63 8.60
CA THR A 47 -4.75 9.92 9.27
C THR A 47 -3.47 10.75 9.38
N THR A 48 -2.29 10.14 9.17
CA THR A 48 -1.00 10.83 9.13
C THR A 48 -0.74 11.37 7.72
N PRO A 49 -0.50 12.69 7.55
CA PRO A 49 -0.15 13.27 6.26
C PRO A 49 1.07 12.58 5.62
N GLY A 50 1.05 12.42 4.30
CA GLY A 50 2.16 11.79 3.57
C GLY A 50 2.36 10.31 3.91
N THR A 51 1.36 9.64 4.48
CA THR A 51 1.40 8.21 4.81
C THR A 51 0.15 7.51 4.30
N VAL A 52 0.30 6.26 3.88
CA VAL A 52 -0.82 5.35 3.58
C VAL A 52 -0.65 4.05 4.37
N ILE A 53 -1.72 3.27 4.48
CA ILE A 53 -1.70 1.95 5.10
C ILE A 53 -1.78 0.91 4.00
N VAL A 54 -0.73 0.13 3.81
CA VAL A 54 -0.72 -1.00 2.88
C VAL A 54 -1.21 -2.25 3.61
N VAL A 55 -2.28 -2.85 3.13
CA VAL A 55 -2.83 -4.12 3.61
C VAL A 55 -2.27 -5.23 2.74
N HIS A 56 -1.66 -6.26 3.35
CA HIS A 56 -0.97 -7.31 2.61
C HIS A 56 -1.02 -8.67 3.29
N GLU A 57 -0.81 -9.72 2.50
CA GLU A 57 -0.58 -11.10 2.93
C GLU A 57 0.91 -11.42 2.90
N GLY A 58 1.41 -11.96 4.01
CA GLY A 58 2.79 -12.41 4.14
C GLY A 58 3.73 -11.31 4.63
N PRO A 59 5.04 -11.45 4.35
CA PRO A 59 6.03 -10.47 4.81
C PRO A 59 5.88 -9.12 4.10
N ALA A 60 5.88 -8.04 4.88
CA ALA A 60 5.87 -6.68 4.35
C ALA A 60 7.11 -6.41 3.48
N ARG A 61 6.94 -5.71 2.36
CA ARG A 61 8.02 -5.36 1.42
C ARG A 61 8.10 -3.85 1.14
N PRO A 62 8.23 -3.00 2.17
CA PRO A 62 8.16 -1.54 2.02
C PRO A 62 9.21 -0.96 1.06
N ALA A 63 10.42 -1.53 1.02
CA ALA A 63 11.45 -1.09 0.08
C ALA A 63 11.07 -1.35 -1.39
N ALA A 64 10.42 -2.48 -1.68
CA ALA A 64 9.97 -2.80 -3.03
C ALA A 64 8.78 -1.94 -3.44
N TRP A 65 7.83 -1.72 -2.53
CA TRP A 65 6.70 -0.81 -2.76
C TRP A 65 7.18 0.61 -3.06
N LEU A 66 8.12 1.13 -2.25
CA LEU A 66 8.68 2.47 -2.50
C LEU A 66 9.48 2.55 -3.79
N ALA A 67 10.18 1.48 -4.19
CA ALA A 67 10.87 1.45 -5.48
C ALA A 67 9.87 1.58 -6.63
N GLU A 68 8.78 0.79 -6.61
CA GLU A 68 7.73 0.87 -7.63
C GLU A 68 7.11 2.28 -7.69
N LEU A 69 6.76 2.84 -6.53
CA LEU A 69 6.15 4.18 -6.46
C LEU A 69 7.08 5.29 -6.96
N ARG A 70 8.40 5.13 -6.82
CA ARG A 70 9.39 6.06 -7.41
C ARG A 70 9.47 5.94 -8.91
N GLU A 71 9.49 4.72 -9.43
CA GLU A 71 9.49 4.46 -10.88
C GLU A 71 8.21 5.02 -11.54
N ALA A 72 7.07 4.96 -10.83
CA ALA A 72 5.82 5.57 -11.25
C ALA A 72 5.77 7.11 -11.07
N GLY A 73 6.78 7.73 -10.46
CA GLY A 73 6.83 9.18 -10.24
C GLY A 73 5.85 9.70 -9.17
N ILE A 74 5.43 8.84 -8.23
CA ILE A 74 4.52 9.21 -7.13
C ILE A 74 5.29 9.76 -5.93
N VAL A 75 6.50 9.25 -5.65
CA VAL A 75 7.36 9.65 -4.52
C VAL A 75 8.83 9.80 -4.91
#